data_AF-A0A7L2W7W4-F1
#
_entry.id   AF-A0A7L2W7W4-F1
#
_cell.length_a   1.000
_cell.length_b   1.000
_cell.length_c   1.000
_cell.angle_alpha   90.00
_cell.angle_beta   90.00
_cell.angle_gamma   90.00
#
_symmetry.space_group_name_H-M   'P 1'
#
loop_
_entity.id
_entity.type
_entity.pdbx_description
1 polymer ?
#
loop_
_entity_poly.entity_id
_entity_poly.type
_entity_poly.pdbx_seq_one_letter_code
_entity_poly.pdbx_strand_id
1 'polypeptide(L)'
;QLSQTPGPTSPIFLPSDAEWDWLLAKTWVRNADFYSHQLLTHLLRTHLFGEVFAIATLRQLPSCHPLFKLLIPHFHFTLHINTLARSVLINPGGTIYKGSGATYEGLVLIVQRGLEKVTYTSLCLPDDIRERGMAHIPNYHYRDDGMILWEAIESFVSGIVAFYYGEDAAVRGDAELQAWVMDIFTNGFLGRTSSGIPSSLQTVAELSKFLTMVVFTCSVQHAAVNNGQYDLGAFVPNAPSSMRHPPPVTKGKAFLQHFLDTIPEVDTTANILVALILLSSRLKDVRLLGQYPEERFTELEPRRIIRTFQGQLEEIWDRIEERNHKAKLRYNYMNPLETENSISI
;
A
#
# COMPACT_ATOMS: atom_id res chain seq x y z
N GLN A 1 -21.91 -4.43 14.43
CA GLN A 1 -21.92 -5.88 14.70
C GLN A 1 -20.48 -6.37 14.65
N LEU A 2 -20.05 -7.26 15.56
CA LEU A 2 -18.64 -7.71 15.67
C LEU A 2 -18.40 -9.14 15.16
N SER A 3 -19.41 -9.78 14.57
CA SER A 3 -19.32 -11.09 13.90
C SER A 3 -20.01 -11.03 12.53
N GLN A 4 -19.64 -11.92 11.62
CA GLN A 4 -20.34 -12.11 10.36
C GLN A 4 -21.69 -12.80 10.54
N THR A 5 -21.81 -13.70 11.53
CA THR A 5 -23.06 -14.41 11.82
C THR A 5 -23.90 -13.63 12.83
N PRO A 6 -25.08 -13.10 12.44
CA PRO A 6 -25.95 -12.36 13.35
C PRO A 6 -26.58 -13.31 14.39
N GLY A 7 -26.99 -12.77 15.53
CA GLY A 7 -27.68 -13.53 16.55
C GLY A 7 -27.68 -12.85 17.92
N PRO A 8 -28.33 -13.45 18.93
CA PRO A 8 -28.41 -12.88 20.29
C PRO A 8 -27.05 -12.72 20.95
N THR A 9 -26.04 -13.47 20.52
CA THR A 9 -24.64 -13.39 20.99
C THR A 9 -23.75 -12.49 20.12
N SER A 10 -24.29 -11.86 19.06
CA SER A 10 -23.60 -10.85 18.26
C SER A 10 -24.45 -9.58 18.14
N PRO A 11 -24.57 -8.82 19.25
CA PRO A 11 -25.39 -7.62 19.26
C PRO A 11 -24.88 -6.56 18.26
N ILE A 12 -25.83 -5.80 17.72
CA ILE A 12 -25.54 -4.58 16.95
C ILE A 12 -25.34 -3.45 17.95
N PHE A 13 -24.08 -3.13 18.24
CA PHE A 13 -23.69 -1.96 19.02
C PHE A 13 -23.97 -0.66 18.26
N LEU A 14 -24.45 0.35 18.97
CA LEU A 14 -24.85 1.65 18.44
C LEU A 14 -24.19 2.78 19.25
N PRO A 15 -24.04 3.99 18.67
CA PRO A 15 -23.51 5.16 19.38
C PRO A 15 -24.35 5.59 20.60
N SER A 16 -25.60 5.15 20.68
CA SER A 16 -26.52 5.42 21.80
C SER A 16 -26.42 4.40 22.94
N ASP A 17 -25.62 3.34 22.79
CA ASP A 17 -25.39 2.36 23.87
C ASP A 17 -24.51 2.97 24.98
N ALA A 18 -24.35 2.24 26.09
CA ALA A 18 -23.48 2.66 27.17
C ALA A 18 -22.05 2.95 26.66
N GLU A 19 -21.41 3.97 27.24
CA GLU A 19 -20.12 4.50 26.79
C GLU A 19 -19.09 3.40 26.52
N TRP A 20 -18.89 2.50 27.49
CA TRP A 20 -17.91 1.43 27.40
C TRP A 20 -18.29 0.31 26.43
N ASP A 21 -19.58 0.05 26.21
CA ASP A 21 -20.01 -0.93 25.20
C ASP A 21 -19.68 -0.39 23.80
N TRP A 22 -20.01 0.88 23.56
CA TRP A 22 -19.74 1.51 22.28
C TRP A 22 -18.25 1.70 22.03
N LEU A 23 -17.49 2.10 23.05
CA LEU A 23 -16.04 2.25 22.93
C LEU A 23 -15.37 0.91 22.64
N LEU A 24 -15.70 -0.15 23.39
CA LEU A 24 -15.14 -1.48 23.17
C LEU A 24 -15.50 -2.00 21.78
N ALA A 25 -16.74 -1.81 21.32
CA ALA A 25 -17.15 -2.20 19.97
C ALA A 25 -16.33 -1.49 18.88
N LYS A 26 -16.07 -0.18 19.01
CA LYS A 26 -15.18 0.55 18.09
C LYS A 26 -13.75 0.04 18.15
N THR A 27 -13.22 -0.26 19.33
CA THR A 27 -11.85 -0.78 19.50
C THR A 27 -11.67 -2.14 18.83
N TRP A 28 -12.68 -3.02 18.84
CA TRP A 28 -12.66 -4.26 18.05
C TRP A 28 -12.62 -4.00 16.54
N VAL A 29 -13.34 -2.99 16.05
CA VAL A 29 -13.24 -2.58 14.64
C VAL A 29 -11.85 -2.05 14.33
N ARG A 30 -11.24 -1.27 15.23
CA ARG A 30 -9.84 -0.80 15.09
C ARG A 30 -8.82 -1.94 15.12
N ASN A 31 -9.04 -2.99 15.91
CA ASN A 31 -8.23 -4.22 15.88
C ASN A 31 -8.31 -4.92 14.51
N ALA A 32 -9.53 -5.08 13.97
CA ALA A 32 -9.71 -5.68 12.66
C ALA A 32 -9.06 -4.84 11.54
N ASP A 33 -9.20 -3.51 11.63
CA ASP A 33 -8.53 -2.57 10.71
C ASP A 33 -7.01 -2.69 10.78
N PHE A 34 -6.42 -2.83 11.98
CA PHE A 34 -4.98 -3.06 12.14
C PHE A 34 -4.52 -4.30 11.35
N TYR A 35 -5.22 -5.43 11.45
CA TYR A 35 -4.85 -6.64 10.69
C TYR A 35 -5.03 -6.48 9.18
N SER A 36 -6.14 -5.86 8.75
CA SER A 36 -6.39 -5.59 7.33
C SER A 36 -5.35 -4.63 6.75
N HIS A 37 -4.98 -3.60 7.51
CA HIS A 37 -3.95 -2.64 7.14
C HIS A 37 -2.60 -3.34 7.03
N GLN A 38 -2.10 -3.95 8.10
CA GLN A 38 -0.74 -4.49 8.16
C GLN A 38 -0.51 -5.62 7.15
N LEU A 39 -1.44 -6.57 7.06
CA LEU A 39 -1.22 -7.79 6.27
C LEU A 39 -1.65 -7.63 4.81
N LEU A 40 -2.74 -6.92 4.55
CA LEU A 40 -3.30 -6.81 3.21
C LEU A 40 -2.89 -5.52 2.54
N THR A 41 -3.16 -4.38 3.18
CA THR A 41 -2.98 -3.07 2.56
C THR A 41 -1.51 -2.68 2.46
N HIS A 42 -0.73 -3.00 3.49
CA HIS A 42 0.69 -2.74 3.59
C HIS A 42 1.50 -3.92 3.03
N LEU A 43 1.61 -5.04 3.75
CA LEU A 43 2.48 -6.16 3.35
C LEU A 43 2.13 -6.72 1.96
N LEU A 44 0.91 -7.22 1.74
CA LEU A 44 0.56 -7.87 0.47
C LEU A 44 0.53 -6.88 -0.70
N ARG A 45 -0.22 -5.79 -0.55
CA ARG A 45 -0.57 -4.89 -1.65
C ARG A 45 0.53 -3.90 -2.03
N THR A 46 1.53 -3.68 -1.17
CA THR A 46 2.72 -2.89 -1.53
C THR A 46 3.96 -3.78 -1.54
N HIS A 47 4.44 -4.28 -0.39
CA HIS A 47 5.73 -4.97 -0.31
C HIS A 47 5.82 -6.18 -1.24
N LEU A 48 4.89 -7.13 -1.12
CA LEU A 48 4.99 -8.39 -1.85
C LEU A 48 4.81 -8.19 -3.36
N PHE A 49 3.87 -7.34 -3.79
CA PHE A 49 3.74 -7.01 -5.22
C PHE A 49 4.89 -6.17 -5.75
N GLY A 50 5.40 -5.21 -4.98
CA GLY A 50 6.60 -4.45 -5.34
C GLY A 50 7.81 -5.36 -5.56
N GLU A 51 7.99 -6.38 -4.73
CA GLU A 51 9.02 -7.41 -4.91
C GLU A 51 8.78 -8.28 -6.15
N VAL A 52 7.54 -8.69 -6.43
CA VAL A 52 7.19 -9.39 -7.68
C VAL A 52 7.61 -8.57 -8.90
N PHE A 53 7.25 -7.28 -8.92
CA PHE A 53 7.59 -6.38 -10.03
C PHE A 53 9.11 -6.21 -10.16
N ALA A 54 9.82 -6.07 -9.04
CA ALA A 54 11.27 -5.96 -9.02
C ALA A 54 11.96 -7.23 -9.57
N ILE A 55 11.55 -8.41 -9.10
CA ILE A 55 12.11 -9.70 -9.53
C ILE A 55 11.87 -9.92 -11.02
N ALA A 56 10.63 -9.73 -11.50
CA ALA A 56 10.31 -9.87 -12.91
C ALA A 56 11.13 -8.90 -13.77
N THR A 57 11.29 -7.65 -13.34
CA THR A 57 12.09 -6.63 -14.04
C THR A 57 13.55 -7.06 -14.16
N LEU A 58 14.15 -7.53 -13.06
CA LEU A 58 15.55 -7.99 -13.06
C LEU A 58 15.77 -9.27 -13.88
N ARG A 59 14.75 -10.11 -14.04
CA ARG A 59 14.83 -11.37 -14.79
C ARG A 59 14.61 -11.20 -16.28
N GLN A 60 13.68 -10.32 -16.67
CA GLN A 60 13.13 -10.30 -18.04
C GLN A 60 13.55 -9.06 -18.84
N LEU A 61 13.92 -7.96 -18.19
CA LEU A 61 14.25 -6.70 -18.89
C LEU A 61 15.75 -6.42 -18.78
N PRO A 62 16.51 -6.38 -19.89
CA PRO A 62 17.93 -6.04 -19.85
C PRO A 62 18.14 -4.56 -19.47
N SER A 63 19.33 -4.22 -18.99
CA SER A 63 19.62 -2.87 -18.47
C SER A 63 19.50 -1.74 -19.50
N CYS A 64 19.60 -2.07 -20.79
CA CYS A 64 19.38 -1.14 -21.89
C CYS A 64 17.91 -0.91 -22.22
N HIS A 65 17.00 -1.80 -21.78
CA HIS A 65 15.58 -1.73 -22.08
C HIS A 65 14.95 -0.46 -21.47
N PRO A 66 14.12 0.31 -22.22
CA PRO A 66 13.55 1.55 -21.71
C PRO A 66 12.72 1.35 -20.43
N LEU A 67 11.98 0.23 -20.34
CA LEU A 67 11.20 -0.08 -19.15
C LEU A 67 12.07 -0.48 -17.95
N PHE A 68 13.22 -1.12 -18.15
CA PHE A 68 14.16 -1.34 -17.07
C PHE A 68 14.66 0.00 -16.51
N LYS A 69 15.06 0.91 -17.40
CA LYS A 69 15.54 2.26 -17.03
C LYS A 69 14.48 3.05 -16.27
N LEU A 70 13.22 2.95 -16.69
CA LEU A 70 12.06 3.57 -16.04
C LEU A 70 11.80 2.99 -14.65
N LEU A 71 11.76 1.66 -14.53
CA LEU A 71 11.26 0.98 -13.34
C LEU A 71 12.31 0.75 -12.24
N ILE A 72 13.58 0.54 -12.60
CA ILE A 72 14.60 0.16 -11.62
C ILE A 72 14.78 1.16 -10.45
N PRO A 73 14.62 2.50 -10.62
CA PRO A 73 14.66 3.41 -9.47
C PRO A 73 13.53 3.18 -8.47
N HIS A 74 12.41 2.59 -8.89
CA HIS A 74 11.24 2.32 -8.08
C HIS A 74 11.31 0.99 -7.30
N PHE A 75 12.41 0.23 -7.45
CA PHE A 75 12.63 -1.04 -6.76
C PHE A 75 13.85 -1.02 -5.84
N HIS A 76 14.45 0.15 -5.63
CA HIS A 76 15.61 0.30 -4.78
C HIS A 76 15.29 -0.22 -3.36
N PHE A 77 16.16 -1.12 -2.86
CA PHE A 77 16.02 -1.84 -1.58
C PHE A 77 14.78 -2.70 -1.35
N THR A 78 13.79 -2.75 -2.25
CA THR A 78 12.57 -3.55 -2.06
C THR A 78 12.85 -5.03 -1.79
N LEU A 79 13.80 -5.65 -2.50
CA LEU A 79 14.20 -7.04 -2.24
C LEU A 79 14.91 -7.20 -0.89
N HIS A 80 15.70 -6.21 -0.50
CA HIS A 80 16.44 -6.23 0.76
C HIS A 80 15.48 -6.15 1.95
N ILE A 81 14.59 -5.15 1.95
CA ILE A 81 13.67 -4.94 3.07
C ILE A 81 12.70 -6.10 3.23
N ASN A 82 12.18 -6.66 2.13
CA ASN A 82 11.29 -7.82 2.21
C ASN A 82 12.02 -9.07 2.69
N THR A 83 13.29 -9.25 2.32
CA THR A 83 14.12 -10.34 2.83
C THR A 83 14.34 -10.18 4.33
N LEU A 84 14.67 -8.97 4.80
CA LEU A 84 14.81 -8.66 6.22
C LEU A 84 13.49 -8.93 6.97
N ALA A 85 12.36 -8.46 6.43
CA ALA A 85 11.05 -8.70 7.03
C ALA A 85 10.76 -10.20 7.22
N ARG A 86 11.03 -11.02 6.19
CA ARG A 86 10.90 -12.48 6.29
C ARG A 86 11.85 -13.12 7.30
N SER A 87 12.99 -12.50 7.62
CA SER A 87 13.97 -13.05 8.55
C SER A 87 13.74 -12.64 10.00
N VAL A 88 13.21 -11.44 10.26
CA VAL A 88 13.12 -10.90 11.64
C VAL A 88 11.75 -10.35 12.05
N LEU A 89 10.88 -10.01 11.09
CA LEU A 89 9.62 -9.32 11.35
C LEU A 89 8.44 -10.29 11.37
N ILE A 90 8.21 -10.98 10.26
CA ILE A 90 7.03 -11.81 10.02
C ILE A 90 7.30 -13.31 10.17
N ASN A 91 8.53 -13.72 10.45
CA ASN A 91 8.86 -15.12 10.74
C ASN A 91 8.26 -15.59 12.08
N PRO A 92 8.12 -16.92 12.29
CA PRO A 92 7.82 -17.47 13.61
C PRO A 92 8.79 -16.92 14.67
N GLY A 93 8.25 -16.35 15.74
CA GLY A 93 9.04 -15.71 16.81
C GLY A 93 9.56 -14.29 16.50
N GLY A 94 9.26 -13.74 15.32
CA GLY A 94 9.58 -12.37 14.93
C GLY A 94 8.74 -11.31 15.65
N THR A 95 8.99 -10.03 15.36
CA THR A 95 8.34 -8.90 16.07
C THR A 95 6.83 -8.88 15.90
N ILE A 96 6.30 -9.13 14.69
CA ILE A 96 4.84 -9.15 14.47
C ILE A 96 4.20 -10.32 15.20
N TYR A 97 4.85 -11.49 15.21
CA TYR A 97 4.37 -12.65 15.96
C TYR A 97 4.25 -12.35 17.46
N LYS A 98 5.25 -11.67 18.04
CA LYS A 98 5.25 -11.26 19.46
C LYS A 98 4.27 -10.11 19.77
N GLY A 99 4.02 -9.26 18.80
CA GLY A 99 3.16 -8.08 18.91
C GLY A 99 1.71 -8.30 18.50
N SER A 100 1.31 -9.51 18.09
CA SER A 100 -0.02 -9.82 17.54
C SER A 100 -0.80 -10.79 18.43
N GLY A 101 -2.12 -10.64 18.46
CA GLY A 101 -3.04 -11.61 19.08
C GLY A 101 -3.36 -12.85 18.21
N ALA A 102 -3.01 -12.83 16.93
CA ALA A 102 -3.24 -13.92 15.98
C ALA A 102 -2.04 -14.86 15.87
N THR A 103 -2.29 -16.15 15.67
CA THR A 103 -1.24 -17.15 15.41
C THR A 103 -0.56 -16.91 14.07
N TYR A 104 0.65 -17.46 13.88
CA TYR A 104 1.37 -17.38 12.62
C TYR A 104 0.53 -17.90 11.44
N GLU A 105 -0.14 -19.04 11.63
CA GLU A 105 -1.03 -19.64 10.62
C GLU A 105 -2.21 -18.73 10.31
N GLY A 106 -2.75 -18.03 11.33
CA GLY A 106 -3.81 -17.05 11.15
C GLY A 106 -3.37 -15.85 10.31
N LEU A 107 -2.16 -15.33 10.57
CA LEU A 107 -1.58 -14.24 9.78
C LEU A 107 -1.38 -14.67 8.31
N VAL A 108 -0.81 -15.86 8.09
CA VAL A 108 -0.62 -16.42 6.74
C VAL A 108 -1.95 -16.63 6.03
N LEU A 109 -2.97 -17.13 6.73
CA LEU A 109 -4.30 -17.35 6.16
C LEU A 109 -4.95 -16.05 5.69
N ILE A 110 -4.77 -14.94 6.42
CA ILE A 110 -5.26 -13.62 6.01
C ILE A 110 -4.60 -13.22 4.69
N VAL A 111 -3.28 -13.32 4.59
CA VAL A 111 -2.54 -12.99 3.35
C VAL A 111 -2.97 -13.87 2.18
N GLN A 112 -3.14 -15.18 2.39
CA GLN A 112 -3.64 -16.11 1.37
C GLN A 112 -5.02 -15.71 0.84
N ARG A 113 -5.98 -15.43 1.74
CA ARG A 113 -7.33 -14.98 1.36
C ARG A 113 -7.31 -13.61 0.70
N GLY A 114 -6.44 -12.71 1.15
CA GLY A 114 -6.22 -11.42 0.52
C GLY A 114 -5.71 -11.56 -0.91
N LEU A 115 -4.72 -12.44 -1.10
CA LEU A 115 -4.19 -12.77 -2.42
C LEU A 115 -5.27 -13.35 -3.31
N GLU A 116 -6.17 -14.22 -2.84
CA GLU A 116 -7.30 -14.74 -3.63
C GLU A 116 -8.25 -13.65 -4.15
N LYS A 117 -8.36 -12.53 -3.42
CA LYS A 117 -9.33 -11.45 -3.69
C LYS A 117 -8.74 -10.25 -4.41
N VAL A 118 -7.42 -10.09 -4.44
CA VAL A 118 -6.80 -8.95 -5.15
C VAL A 118 -7.05 -9.05 -6.65
N THR A 119 -7.43 -7.90 -7.22
CA THR A 119 -7.64 -7.73 -8.66
C THR A 119 -6.75 -6.63 -9.19
N TYR A 120 -6.50 -6.64 -10.50
CA TYR A 120 -5.78 -5.56 -11.18
C TYR A 120 -6.47 -4.21 -11.01
N THR A 121 -7.80 -4.16 -11.12
CA THR A 121 -8.58 -2.93 -10.86
C THR A 121 -8.41 -2.42 -9.45
N SER A 122 -8.31 -3.31 -8.45
CA SER A 122 -8.06 -2.88 -7.08
C SER A 122 -6.67 -2.25 -6.89
N LEU A 123 -5.70 -2.54 -7.77
CA LEU A 123 -4.36 -1.93 -7.73
C LEU A 123 -4.28 -0.61 -8.54
N CYS A 124 -5.29 -0.32 -9.36
CA CYS A 124 -5.41 0.94 -10.09
C CYS A 124 -6.31 1.90 -9.30
N LEU A 125 -5.73 2.94 -8.70
CA LEU A 125 -6.48 3.84 -7.80
C LEU A 125 -7.79 4.39 -8.41
N PRO A 126 -7.84 4.88 -9.66
CA PRO A 126 -9.09 5.35 -10.26
C PRO A 126 -10.19 4.29 -10.33
N ASP A 127 -9.80 3.04 -10.63
CA ASP A 127 -10.73 1.92 -10.70
C ASP A 127 -11.21 1.52 -9.30
N ASP A 128 -10.29 1.39 -8.34
CA ASP A 128 -10.61 1.07 -6.94
C ASP A 128 -11.56 2.11 -6.32
N ILE A 129 -11.32 3.41 -6.50
CA ILE A 129 -12.19 4.48 -5.99
C ILE A 129 -13.60 4.38 -6.57
N ARG A 130 -13.71 4.07 -7.87
CA ARG A 130 -14.97 3.92 -8.58
C ARG A 130 -15.72 2.67 -8.13
N GLU A 131 -15.05 1.52 -8.06
CA GLU A 131 -15.62 0.23 -7.66
C GLU A 131 -16.13 0.25 -6.20
N ARG A 132 -15.43 0.97 -5.31
CA ARG A 132 -15.88 1.18 -3.93
C ARG A 132 -16.98 2.22 -3.77
N GLY A 133 -17.38 2.93 -4.84
CA GLY A 133 -18.40 3.98 -4.78
C GLY A 133 -17.96 5.23 -4.03
N MET A 134 -16.65 5.51 -3.99
CA MET A 134 -16.07 6.56 -3.13
C MET A 134 -15.75 7.87 -3.87
N ALA A 135 -16.16 8.01 -5.13
CA ALA A 135 -15.81 9.14 -5.99
C ALA A 135 -16.30 10.51 -5.48
N HIS A 136 -17.41 10.55 -4.74
CA HIS A 136 -18.07 11.81 -4.35
C HIS A 136 -18.12 12.07 -2.84
N ILE A 137 -17.44 11.24 -2.04
CA ILE A 137 -17.38 11.45 -0.57
C ILE A 137 -16.56 12.72 -0.28
N PRO A 138 -17.11 13.71 0.46
CA PRO A 138 -16.36 14.91 0.81
C PRO A 138 -15.24 14.58 1.82
N ASN A 139 -14.18 15.40 1.83
CA ASN A 139 -13.04 15.28 2.76
C ASN A 139 -12.31 13.93 2.69
N TYR A 140 -12.28 13.28 1.52
CA TYR A 140 -11.57 12.02 1.33
C TYR A 140 -10.18 12.27 0.75
N HIS A 141 -9.29 12.83 1.58
CA HIS A 141 -7.99 13.34 1.13
C HIS A 141 -7.05 12.28 0.52
N TYR A 142 -7.10 11.02 0.98
CA TYR A 142 -6.40 9.90 0.33
C TYR A 142 -6.80 9.76 -1.14
N ARG A 143 -8.10 9.88 -1.47
CA ARG A 143 -8.56 9.86 -2.86
C ARG A 143 -8.06 11.09 -3.59
N ASP A 144 -8.31 12.27 -3.02
CA ASP A 144 -8.09 13.53 -3.73
C ASP A 144 -6.61 13.70 -4.12
N ASP A 145 -5.70 13.47 -3.17
CA ASP A 145 -4.26 13.56 -3.41
C ASP A 145 -3.79 12.40 -4.31
N GLY A 146 -4.25 11.19 -4.02
CA GLY A 146 -3.86 9.99 -4.76
C GLY A 146 -4.27 10.06 -6.23
N MET A 147 -5.44 10.60 -6.56
CA MET A 147 -5.93 10.72 -7.94
C MET A 147 -5.06 11.70 -8.74
N ILE A 148 -4.72 12.85 -8.14
CA ILE A 148 -3.87 13.86 -8.79
C ILE A 148 -2.45 13.30 -9.00
N LEU A 149 -1.91 12.55 -8.03
CA LEU A 149 -0.62 11.90 -8.15
C LEU A 149 -0.63 10.75 -9.17
N TRP A 150 -1.73 9.99 -9.23
CA TRP A 150 -1.93 8.97 -10.24
C TRP A 150 -1.88 9.58 -11.64
N GLU A 151 -2.60 10.68 -11.88
CA GLU A 151 -2.59 11.40 -13.17
C GLU A 151 -1.20 11.92 -13.53
N ALA A 152 -0.44 12.45 -12.57
CA ALA A 152 0.94 12.90 -12.80
C ALA A 152 1.87 11.74 -13.18
N ILE A 153 1.78 10.61 -12.47
CA ILE A 153 2.55 9.40 -12.78
C ILE A 153 2.12 8.83 -14.14
N GLU A 154 0.83 8.81 -14.44
CA GLU A 154 0.31 8.33 -15.72
C GLU A 154 0.80 9.18 -16.89
N SER A 155 0.80 10.51 -16.74
CA SER A 155 1.34 11.44 -17.72
C SER A 155 2.85 11.21 -17.93
N PHE A 156 3.62 11.08 -16.85
CA PHE A 156 5.04 10.78 -16.88
C PHE A 156 5.34 9.47 -17.63
N VAL A 157 4.69 8.39 -17.20
CA VAL A 157 4.85 7.04 -17.77
C VAL A 157 4.42 7.04 -19.23
N SER A 158 3.26 7.61 -19.57
CA SER A 158 2.75 7.65 -20.93
C SER A 158 3.67 8.44 -21.86
N GLY A 159 4.29 9.52 -21.39
CA GLY A 159 5.29 10.26 -22.16
C GLY A 159 6.51 9.41 -22.49
N ILE A 160 7.03 8.64 -21.53
CA ILE A 160 8.15 7.72 -21.75
C ILE A 160 7.75 6.59 -22.70
N VAL A 161 6.60 5.96 -22.47
CA VAL A 161 6.12 4.86 -23.31
C VAL A 161 5.92 5.33 -24.74
N ALA A 162 5.25 6.46 -24.97
CA ALA A 162 5.01 6.99 -26.31
C ALA A 162 6.30 7.37 -27.06
N PHE A 163 7.38 7.70 -26.35
CA PHE A 163 8.67 7.96 -26.96
C PHE A 163 9.35 6.69 -27.52
N TYR A 164 9.23 5.55 -26.81
CA TYR A 164 9.86 4.29 -27.22
C TYR A 164 8.94 3.34 -28.02
N TYR A 165 7.62 3.42 -27.81
CA TYR A 165 6.60 2.59 -28.45
C TYR A 165 5.63 3.48 -29.23
N GLY A 166 5.94 3.70 -30.52
CA GLY A 166 5.14 4.58 -31.38
C GLY A 166 3.77 4.02 -31.80
N GLU A 167 3.56 2.71 -31.65
CA GLU A 167 2.31 2.04 -32.00
C GLU A 167 2.12 0.74 -31.21
N ASP A 168 0.88 0.25 -31.15
CA ASP A 168 0.54 -0.98 -30.42
C ASP A 168 1.29 -2.22 -30.95
N ALA A 169 1.67 -2.24 -32.24
CA ALA A 169 2.43 -3.34 -32.81
C ALA A 169 3.83 -3.47 -32.17
N ALA A 170 4.44 -2.35 -31.77
CA ALA A 170 5.72 -2.36 -31.06
C ALA A 170 5.58 -3.01 -29.67
N VAL A 171 4.48 -2.73 -28.96
CA VAL A 171 4.18 -3.36 -27.65
C VAL A 171 3.97 -4.88 -27.82
N ARG A 172 3.19 -5.29 -28.83
CA ARG A 172 2.95 -6.72 -29.11
C ARG A 172 4.20 -7.47 -29.55
N GLY A 173 5.07 -6.80 -30.31
CA GLY A 173 6.30 -7.38 -30.86
C GLY A 173 7.46 -7.48 -29.86
N ASP A 174 7.36 -6.84 -28.71
CA ASP A 174 8.40 -6.83 -27.68
C ASP A 174 8.35 -8.10 -26.81
N ALA A 175 9.16 -9.09 -27.18
CA ALA A 175 9.20 -10.38 -26.49
C ALA A 175 9.68 -10.28 -25.04
N GLU A 176 10.55 -9.32 -24.71
CA GLU A 176 11.07 -9.11 -23.35
C GLU A 176 9.98 -8.53 -22.45
N LEU A 177 9.22 -7.55 -22.96
CA LEU A 177 8.03 -7.03 -22.29
C LEU A 177 6.96 -8.11 -22.06
N GLN A 178 6.66 -8.93 -23.07
CA GLN A 178 5.65 -9.99 -22.90
C GLN A 178 6.11 -11.04 -21.89
N ALA A 179 7.39 -11.41 -21.89
CA ALA A 179 7.96 -12.29 -20.88
C ALA A 179 7.90 -11.68 -19.47
N TRP A 180 8.15 -10.38 -19.35
CA TRP A 180 8.03 -9.62 -18.09
C TRP A 180 6.63 -9.68 -17.49
N VAL A 181 5.60 -9.36 -18.27
CA VAL A 181 4.21 -9.42 -17.79
C VAL A 181 3.78 -10.84 -17.47
N MET A 182 4.20 -11.82 -18.29
CA MET A 182 3.91 -13.23 -18.04
C MET A 182 4.56 -13.74 -16.74
N ASP A 183 5.78 -13.29 -16.42
CA ASP A 183 6.46 -13.63 -15.16
C ASP A 183 5.67 -13.09 -13.96
N ILE A 184 5.22 -11.83 -14.02
CA ILE A 184 4.37 -11.22 -12.99
C ILE A 184 3.05 -11.99 -12.84
N PHE A 185 2.36 -12.29 -13.93
CA PHE A 185 1.10 -13.03 -13.91
C PHE A 185 1.26 -14.43 -13.31
N THR A 186 2.28 -15.17 -13.76
CA THR A 186 2.51 -16.56 -13.37
C THR A 186 3.00 -16.67 -11.92
N ASN A 187 3.98 -15.88 -11.52
CA ASN A 187 4.65 -16.03 -10.23
C ASN A 187 4.09 -15.10 -9.14
N GLY A 188 3.65 -13.90 -9.51
CA GLY A 188 3.04 -12.96 -8.57
C GLY A 188 1.56 -13.22 -8.32
N PHE A 189 0.81 -13.49 -9.38
CA PHE A 189 -0.65 -13.72 -9.32
C PHE A 189 -1.02 -15.20 -9.47
N LEU A 190 -0.04 -16.10 -9.45
CA LEU A 190 -0.20 -17.56 -9.48
C LEU A 190 -0.97 -18.04 -10.71
N GLY A 191 -0.84 -17.34 -11.85
CA GLY A 191 -1.56 -17.65 -13.08
C GLY A 191 -3.07 -17.49 -12.98
N ARG A 192 -3.56 -16.77 -11.95
CA ARG A 192 -4.98 -16.70 -11.65
C ARG A 192 -5.69 -15.69 -12.53
N THR A 193 -6.41 -16.17 -13.54
CA THR A 193 -7.21 -15.33 -14.45
C THR A 193 -8.28 -14.49 -13.73
N SER A 194 -8.81 -14.95 -12.59
CA SER A 194 -9.77 -14.18 -11.79
C SER A 194 -9.19 -12.93 -11.13
N SER A 195 -7.86 -12.77 -11.11
CA SER A 195 -7.24 -11.50 -10.70
C SER A 195 -7.45 -10.38 -11.71
N GLY A 196 -7.75 -10.72 -12.98
CA GLY A 196 -7.90 -9.74 -14.06
C GLY A 196 -6.60 -9.01 -14.43
N ILE A 197 -5.45 -9.38 -13.86
CA ILE A 197 -4.17 -8.82 -14.30
C ILE A 197 -3.78 -9.40 -15.67
N PRO A 198 -3.28 -8.58 -16.61
CA PRO A 198 -2.88 -9.09 -17.91
C PRO A 198 -1.76 -10.11 -17.79
N SER A 199 -1.86 -11.18 -18.60
CA SER A 199 -0.76 -12.10 -18.90
C SER A 199 0.04 -11.68 -20.13
N SER A 200 -0.43 -10.64 -20.85
CA SER A 200 0.20 -10.03 -22.02
C SER A 200 -0.35 -8.62 -22.19
N LEU A 201 0.41 -7.70 -22.77
CA LEU A 201 -0.04 -6.34 -23.08
C LEU A 201 -0.08 -6.14 -24.60
N GLN A 202 -1.17 -5.58 -25.10
CA GLN A 202 -1.47 -5.50 -26.53
C GLN A 202 -1.44 -4.09 -27.09
N THR A 203 -1.54 -3.07 -26.23
CA THR A 203 -1.60 -1.67 -26.64
C THR A 203 -0.68 -0.77 -25.82
N VAL A 204 -0.33 0.38 -26.39
CA VAL A 204 0.41 1.44 -25.70
C VAL A 204 -0.35 1.90 -24.45
N ALA A 205 -1.67 2.03 -24.54
CA ALA A 205 -2.51 2.44 -23.41
C ALA A 205 -2.51 1.42 -22.27
N GLU A 206 -2.60 0.13 -22.58
CA GLU A 206 -2.50 -0.95 -21.58
C GLU A 206 -1.14 -0.94 -20.89
N LEU A 207 -0.05 -0.75 -21.66
CA LEU A 207 1.30 -0.66 -21.12
C LEU A 207 1.47 0.55 -20.19
N SER A 208 1.02 1.73 -20.61
CA SER A 208 1.05 2.94 -19.78
C SER A 208 0.29 2.74 -18.47
N LYS A 209 -0.94 2.19 -18.51
CA LYS A 209 -1.73 1.94 -17.31
C LYS A 209 -1.06 0.92 -16.39
N PHE A 210 -0.48 -0.14 -16.94
CA PHE A 210 0.21 -1.17 -16.15
C PHE A 210 1.46 -0.60 -15.44
N LEU A 211 2.29 0.15 -16.16
CA LEU A 211 3.47 0.80 -15.59
C LEU A 211 3.09 1.87 -14.56
N THR A 212 2.02 2.62 -14.80
CA THR A 212 1.48 3.58 -13.82
C THR A 212 1.10 2.89 -12.51
N MET A 213 0.40 1.75 -12.60
CA MET A 213 0.06 0.93 -11.43
C MET A 213 1.30 0.48 -10.67
N VAL A 214 2.34 0.00 -11.37
CA VAL A 214 3.60 -0.44 -10.75
C VAL A 214 4.29 0.72 -10.03
N VAL A 215 4.50 1.85 -10.72
CA VAL A 215 5.17 3.03 -10.15
C VAL A 215 4.38 3.58 -8.96
N PHE A 216 3.07 3.72 -9.08
CA PHE A 216 2.19 4.20 -8.00
C PHE A 216 2.22 3.27 -6.78
N THR A 217 2.16 1.95 -7.01
CA THR A 217 2.20 0.94 -5.94
C THR A 217 3.50 1.01 -5.14
N CYS A 218 4.63 1.15 -5.84
CA CYS A 218 5.96 1.16 -5.22
C CYS A 218 6.34 2.49 -4.57
N SER A 219 5.59 3.56 -4.83
CA SER A 219 5.86 4.90 -4.29
C SER A 219 4.69 5.43 -3.46
N VAL A 220 3.73 6.10 -4.09
CA VAL A 220 2.63 6.84 -3.46
C VAL A 220 1.75 5.94 -2.60
N GLN A 221 1.36 4.76 -3.10
CA GLN A 221 0.52 3.84 -2.34
C GLN A 221 1.22 3.35 -1.08
N HIS A 222 2.51 3.00 -1.17
CA HIS A 222 3.31 2.60 -0.03
C HIS A 222 3.42 3.73 0.99
N ALA A 223 3.82 4.94 0.57
CA ALA A 223 3.91 6.09 1.44
C ALA A 223 2.59 6.39 2.17
N ALA A 224 1.47 6.33 1.45
CA ALA A 224 0.14 6.58 2.00
C ALA A 224 -0.28 5.64 3.12
N VAL A 225 0.20 4.39 3.09
CA VAL A 225 -0.17 3.35 4.06
C VAL A 225 0.93 3.08 5.08
N ASN A 226 2.17 3.52 4.83
CA ASN A 226 3.30 3.36 5.73
C ASN A 226 3.48 4.57 6.66
N ASN A 227 3.47 5.79 6.12
CA ASN A 227 3.95 6.98 6.85
C ASN A 227 3.06 7.40 8.03
N GLY A 228 1.80 6.97 8.05
CA GLY A 228 0.85 7.25 9.14
C GLY A 228 0.83 6.18 10.25
N GLN A 229 1.67 5.15 10.16
CA GLN A 229 1.66 4.03 11.10
C GLN A 229 1.89 4.48 12.55
N TYR A 230 2.92 5.29 12.80
CA TYR A 230 3.18 5.80 14.14
C TYR A 230 2.13 6.83 14.57
N ASP A 231 1.77 7.79 13.72
CA ASP A 231 0.79 8.84 14.04
C ASP A 231 -0.56 8.27 14.51
N LEU A 232 -1.04 7.22 13.85
CA LEU A 232 -2.33 6.60 14.13
C LEU A 232 -2.21 5.43 15.12
N GLY A 233 -1.08 4.74 15.14
CA GLY A 233 -0.89 3.51 15.92
C GLY A 233 -0.19 3.71 17.27
N ALA A 234 0.49 4.83 17.51
CA ALA A 234 1.20 5.09 18.77
C ALA A 234 0.25 5.13 19.98
N PHE A 235 -0.98 5.61 19.79
CA PHE A 235 -2.04 5.46 20.78
C PHE A 235 -2.73 4.10 20.60
N VAL A 236 -2.20 3.07 21.26
CA VAL A 236 -2.62 1.66 21.08
C VAL A 236 -4.14 1.43 21.10
N PRO A 237 -4.97 2.07 21.95
CA PRO A 237 -6.42 1.89 21.88
C PRO A 237 -7.05 2.26 20.53
N ASN A 238 -6.37 3.07 19.70
CA ASN A 238 -6.77 3.39 18.34
C ASN A 238 -6.29 2.37 17.28
N ALA A 239 -5.32 1.50 17.57
CA ALA A 239 -4.89 0.44 16.65
C ALA A 239 -4.35 -0.78 17.43
N PRO A 240 -5.19 -1.42 18.27
CA PRO A 240 -4.71 -2.52 19.11
C PRO A 240 -4.36 -3.71 18.22
N SER A 241 -3.15 -4.25 18.39
CA SER A 241 -2.64 -5.39 17.63
C SER A 241 -3.04 -6.75 18.22
N SER A 242 -3.69 -6.74 19.37
CA SER A 242 -4.19 -7.92 20.09
C SER A 242 -5.39 -7.55 20.94
N MET A 243 -6.20 -8.56 21.28
CA MET A 243 -7.31 -8.43 22.21
C MET A 243 -7.32 -9.68 23.11
N ARG A 244 -7.30 -9.50 24.43
CA ARG A 244 -7.12 -10.57 25.44
C ARG A 244 -8.42 -11.21 25.91
N HIS A 245 -9.55 -10.60 25.61
CA HIS A 245 -10.88 -11.14 25.84
C HIS A 245 -11.63 -11.30 24.52
N PRO A 246 -12.69 -12.14 24.46
CA PRO A 246 -13.53 -12.23 23.27
C PRO A 246 -14.39 -10.97 23.07
N PRO A 247 -14.93 -10.74 21.86
CA PRO A 247 -15.89 -9.67 21.64
C PRO A 247 -17.11 -9.77 22.58
N PRO A 248 -17.66 -8.64 23.07
CA PRO A 248 -18.80 -8.64 23.97
C PRO A 248 -20.05 -9.25 23.31
N VAL A 249 -20.64 -10.24 23.98
CA VAL A 249 -21.84 -10.97 23.50
C VAL A 249 -23.16 -10.39 24.02
N THR A 250 -23.12 -9.44 24.96
CA THR A 250 -24.28 -8.74 25.53
C THR A 250 -23.95 -7.27 25.79
N LYS A 251 -24.94 -6.39 25.65
CA LYS A 251 -24.84 -4.97 26.04
C LYS A 251 -24.98 -4.79 27.57
N GLY A 252 -24.57 -3.63 28.07
CA GLY A 252 -24.71 -3.18 29.45
C GLY A 252 -23.69 -3.77 30.42
N LYS A 253 -22.60 -4.37 29.92
CA LYS A 253 -21.63 -5.10 30.76
C LYS A 253 -20.20 -4.58 30.62
N ALA A 254 -19.89 -3.75 29.63
CA ALA A 254 -18.55 -3.16 29.55
C ALA A 254 -18.38 -2.02 30.57
N PHE A 255 -17.17 -1.93 31.12
CA PHE A 255 -16.72 -0.89 32.05
C PHE A 255 -15.21 -0.71 31.88
N LEU A 256 -14.63 0.35 32.47
CA LEU A 256 -13.22 0.70 32.29
C LEU A 256 -12.25 -0.46 32.52
N GLN A 257 -12.36 -1.17 33.65
CA GLN A 257 -11.44 -2.26 33.96
C GLN A 257 -11.57 -3.40 32.95
N HIS A 258 -12.79 -3.78 32.55
CA HIS A 258 -12.99 -4.76 31.47
C HIS A 258 -12.36 -4.31 30.14
N PHE A 259 -12.41 -3.03 29.81
CA PHE A 259 -11.73 -2.48 28.63
C PHE A 259 -10.20 -2.61 28.75
N LEU A 260 -9.61 -2.22 29.88
CA LEU A 260 -8.17 -2.33 30.14
C LEU A 260 -7.70 -3.79 30.13
N ASP A 261 -8.52 -4.70 30.65
CA ASP A 261 -8.26 -6.14 30.63
C ASP A 261 -8.37 -6.74 29.22
N THR A 262 -9.10 -6.08 28.31
CA THR A 262 -9.29 -6.55 26.92
C THR A 262 -8.20 -6.08 25.97
N ILE A 263 -7.71 -4.85 26.08
CA ILE A 263 -6.65 -4.32 25.18
C ILE A 263 -5.29 -5.00 25.44
N PRO A 264 -4.29 -4.85 24.54
CA PRO A 264 -2.99 -5.52 24.69
C PRO A 264 -2.29 -5.22 26.01
N GLU A 265 -1.51 -6.21 26.49
CA GLU A 265 -0.58 -6.01 27.60
C GLU A 265 0.60 -5.11 27.23
N VAL A 266 1.35 -4.69 28.25
CA VAL A 266 2.51 -3.80 28.10
C VAL A 266 3.55 -4.40 27.16
N ASP A 267 3.84 -5.70 27.26
CA ASP A 267 4.86 -6.34 26.43
C ASP A 267 4.43 -6.42 24.96
N THR A 268 3.18 -6.81 24.68
CA THR A 268 2.63 -6.81 23.31
C THR A 268 2.61 -5.39 22.73
N THR A 269 2.20 -4.41 23.55
CA THR A 269 2.22 -2.98 23.21
C THR A 269 3.62 -2.50 22.87
N ALA A 270 4.61 -2.81 23.70
CA ALA A 270 5.99 -2.38 23.49
C ALA A 270 6.56 -2.99 22.19
N ASN A 271 6.32 -4.28 21.94
CA ASN A 271 6.76 -4.94 20.70
C ASN A 271 6.17 -4.28 19.45
N ILE A 272 4.86 -3.98 19.45
CA ILE A 272 4.24 -3.36 18.28
C ILE A 272 4.67 -1.91 18.10
N LEU A 273 4.84 -1.14 19.19
CA LEU A 273 5.32 0.24 19.10
C LEU A 273 6.74 0.30 18.52
N VAL A 274 7.62 -0.63 18.89
CA VAL A 274 8.96 -0.72 18.27
C VAL A 274 8.85 -0.94 16.76
N ALA A 275 7.96 -1.84 16.31
CA ALA A 275 7.73 -2.05 14.88
C ALA A 275 7.23 -0.76 14.19
N LEU A 276 6.20 -0.11 14.74
CA LEU A 276 5.63 1.11 14.14
C LEU A 276 6.64 2.26 14.08
N ILE A 277 7.48 2.43 15.10
CA ILE A 277 8.56 3.44 15.09
C ILE A 277 9.56 3.14 13.99
N LEU A 278 10.05 1.90 13.91
CA LEU A 278 11.05 1.51 12.91
C LEU A 278 10.51 1.66 11.49
N LEU A 279 9.28 1.18 11.24
CA LEU A 279 8.65 1.24 9.91
C LEU A 279 8.28 2.67 9.48
N SER A 280 8.08 3.57 10.44
CA SER A 280 7.82 4.99 10.17
C SER A 280 9.11 5.85 10.13
N SER A 281 10.28 5.25 10.31
CA SER A 281 11.57 5.96 10.34
C SER A 281 12.11 6.17 8.92
N ARG A 282 12.74 7.33 8.68
CA ARG A 282 13.43 7.60 7.42
C ARG A 282 14.88 7.16 7.45
N LEU A 283 15.29 6.47 6.39
CA LEU A 283 16.69 6.14 6.14
C LEU A 283 17.45 7.36 5.60
N LYS A 284 18.78 7.40 5.80
CA LYS A 284 19.63 8.51 5.33
C LYS A 284 19.75 8.58 3.81
N ASP A 285 19.74 7.42 3.14
CA ASP A 285 19.92 7.30 1.69
C ASP A 285 18.57 7.28 0.94
N VAL A 286 17.57 7.99 1.47
CA VAL A 286 16.24 8.04 0.85
C VAL A 286 16.30 8.65 -0.55
N ARG A 287 15.57 8.04 -1.48
CA ARG A 287 15.36 8.57 -2.84
C ARG A 287 13.90 8.95 -2.95
N LEU A 288 13.61 10.22 -3.18
CA LEU A 288 12.24 10.70 -3.26
C LEU A 288 11.66 10.50 -4.67
N LEU A 289 10.33 10.51 -4.77
CA LEU A 289 9.61 10.36 -6.02
C LEU A 289 10.07 11.43 -7.03
N GLY A 290 10.36 10.99 -8.25
CA GLY A 290 10.86 11.87 -9.31
C GLY A 290 12.34 12.24 -9.20
N GLN A 291 13.04 11.84 -8.12
CA GLN A 291 14.49 12.03 -7.99
C GLN A 291 15.25 10.82 -8.53
N TYR A 292 15.87 11.00 -9.70
CA TYR A 292 16.61 9.96 -10.42
C TYR A 292 18.09 10.33 -10.56
N PRO A 293 18.92 10.18 -9.51
CA PRO A 293 20.32 10.60 -9.54
C PRO A 293 21.19 9.76 -10.48
N GLU A 294 20.85 8.49 -10.73
CA GLU A 294 21.52 7.72 -11.77
C GLU A 294 20.88 7.98 -13.13
N GLU A 295 21.63 8.64 -14.02
CA GLU A 295 21.20 9.03 -15.37
C GLU A 295 21.08 7.83 -16.33
N ARG A 296 20.07 6.99 -16.13
CA ARG A 296 19.81 5.80 -16.98
C ARG A 296 19.24 6.18 -18.35
N PHE A 297 18.46 7.26 -18.39
CA PHE A 297 18.04 7.92 -19.62
C PHE A 297 19.06 8.98 -20.03
N THR A 298 19.64 8.83 -21.21
CA THR A 298 20.64 9.75 -21.77
C THR A 298 20.04 10.63 -22.88
N GLU A 299 18.90 10.22 -23.41
CA GLU A 299 18.14 10.89 -24.46
C GLU A 299 17.48 12.18 -23.95
N LEU A 300 17.35 13.17 -24.83
CA LEU A 300 16.84 14.50 -24.47
C LEU A 300 15.37 14.47 -24.03
N GLU A 301 14.52 13.75 -24.76
CA GLU A 301 13.07 13.71 -24.51
C GLU A 301 12.70 13.05 -23.18
N PRO A 302 13.18 11.84 -22.83
CA PRO A 302 13.00 11.26 -21.50
C PRO A 302 13.45 12.19 -20.37
N ARG A 303 14.58 12.88 -20.52
CA ARG A 303 15.06 13.87 -19.53
C ARG A 303 14.12 15.08 -19.40
N ARG A 304 13.52 15.51 -20.51
CA ARG A 304 12.51 16.58 -20.51
C ARG A 304 11.24 16.12 -19.79
N ILE A 305 10.77 14.91 -20.08
CA ILE A 305 9.59 14.30 -19.43
C ILE A 305 9.80 14.17 -17.92
N ILE A 306 10.98 13.73 -17.47
CA ILE A 306 11.34 13.68 -16.05
C ILE A 306 11.26 15.07 -15.40
N ARG A 307 11.81 16.11 -16.04
CA ARG A 307 11.73 17.49 -15.51
C ARG A 307 10.30 18.00 -15.43
N THR A 308 9.46 17.67 -16.41
CA THR A 308 8.02 18.01 -16.37
C THR A 308 7.34 17.31 -15.20
N PHE A 309 7.62 16.01 -14.99
CA PHE A 309 7.08 15.27 -13.84
C PHE A 309 7.50 15.89 -12.51
N GLN A 310 8.79 16.27 -12.36
CA GLN A 310 9.29 16.94 -11.16
C GLN A 310 8.55 18.26 -10.88
N GLY A 311 8.34 19.09 -11.91
CA GLY A 311 7.55 20.33 -11.76
C GLY A 311 6.09 20.06 -11.36
N GLN A 312 5.46 19.04 -11.94
CA GLN A 312 4.10 18.63 -11.54
C GLN A 312 4.04 18.20 -10.07
N LEU A 313 5.06 17.49 -9.56
CA LEU A 313 5.10 17.09 -8.15
C LEU A 313 5.19 18.31 -7.21
N GLU A 314 5.92 19.35 -7.59
CA GLU A 314 5.97 20.62 -6.83
C GLU A 314 4.61 21.33 -6.82
N GLU A 315 3.95 21.45 -7.98
CA GLU A 315 2.60 22.03 -8.07
C GLU A 315 1.56 21.26 -7.23
N ILE A 316 1.66 19.93 -7.20
CA ILE A 316 0.79 19.07 -6.39
C ILE A 316 1.05 19.30 -4.90
N TRP A 317 2.31 19.42 -4.50
CA TRP A 317 2.67 19.74 -3.12
C TRP A 317 2.08 21.09 -2.67
N ASP A 318 2.20 22.13 -3.48
CA ASP A 318 1.61 23.45 -3.17
C ASP A 318 0.10 23.35 -2.93
N ARG A 319 -0.62 22.59 -3.77
CA ARG A 319 -2.06 22.35 -3.64
C ARG A 319 -2.41 21.58 -2.36
N ILE A 320 -1.64 20.55 -2.02
CA ILE A 320 -1.82 19.77 -0.80
C ILE A 320 -1.61 20.65 0.42
N GLU A 321 -0.54 21.47 0.44
CA GLU A 321 -0.24 22.37 1.54
C GLU A 321 -1.30 23.46 1.70
N GLU A 322 -1.76 24.09 0.62
CA GLU A 322 -2.83 25.09 0.68
C GLU A 322 -4.11 24.53 1.32
N ARG A 323 -4.48 23.30 0.95
CA ARG A 323 -5.61 22.60 1.57
C ARG A 323 -5.34 22.26 3.02
N ASN A 324 -4.15 21.77 3.35
CA ASN A 324 -3.77 21.37 4.70
C ASN A 324 -3.70 22.56 5.68
N HIS A 325 -3.34 23.76 5.21
CA HIS A 325 -3.38 24.99 6.02
C HIS A 325 -4.79 25.32 6.54
N LYS A 326 -5.84 24.88 5.84
CA LYS A 326 -7.25 25.12 6.19
C LYS A 326 -7.89 23.95 6.94
N ALA A 327 -7.24 22.78 6.98
CA ALA A 327 -7.78 21.56 7.57
C ALA A 327 -7.51 21.47 9.08
N LYS A 328 -8.49 20.94 9.85
CA LYS A 328 -8.33 20.67 11.29
C LYS A 328 -7.29 19.59 11.57
N LEU A 329 -7.25 18.57 10.72
CA LEU A 329 -6.24 17.51 10.75
C LEU A 329 -5.61 17.45 9.36
N ARG A 330 -4.30 17.68 9.29
CA ARG A 330 -3.54 17.61 8.05
C ARG A 330 -3.46 16.16 7.56
N TYR A 331 -3.47 15.97 6.26
CA TYR A 331 -3.14 14.69 5.64
C TYR A 331 -1.93 14.89 4.74
N ASN A 332 -0.79 14.35 5.18
CA ASN A 332 0.53 14.55 4.55
C ASN A 332 1.15 13.24 4.03
N TYR A 333 0.45 12.11 4.15
CA TYR A 333 1.03 10.79 3.83
C TYR A 333 1.29 10.57 2.34
N MET A 334 0.71 11.41 1.48
CA MET A 334 0.95 11.46 0.03
C MET A 334 1.67 12.75 -0.39
N ASN A 335 2.43 13.40 0.50
CA ASN A 335 3.26 14.53 0.11
C ASN A 335 4.31 14.04 -0.92
N PRO A 336 4.28 14.51 -2.19
CA PRO A 336 5.18 14.00 -3.22
C PRO A 336 6.66 14.35 -2.97
N LEU A 337 6.93 15.43 -2.24
CA LEU A 337 8.30 15.83 -1.87
C LEU A 337 8.85 15.07 -0.65
N GLU A 338 8.04 14.18 -0.08
CA GLU A 338 8.42 13.31 1.03
C GLU A 338 8.15 11.82 0.75
N THR A 339 7.54 11.53 -0.40
CA THR A 339 7.24 10.18 -0.87
C THR A 339 8.51 9.55 -1.42
N GLU A 340 8.82 8.33 -0.98
CA GLU A 340 9.96 7.58 -1.51
C GLU A 340 9.66 7.05 -2.92
N ASN A 341 10.70 6.91 -3.72
CA ASN A 341 10.60 6.40 -5.10
C ASN A 341 10.27 4.90 -5.11
N SER A 342 10.60 4.18 -4.03
CA SER A 342 10.53 2.73 -3.88
C SER A 342 10.09 2.33 -2.47
N ILE A 343 9.83 1.03 -2.29
CA ILE A 343 9.55 0.44 -0.98
C ILE A 343 10.89 0.08 -0.32
N SER A 344 11.35 0.93 0.62
CA SER A 344 12.67 0.81 1.26
C SER A 344 12.65 0.55 2.76
N ILE A 345 11.47 0.59 3.40
CA ILE A 345 11.28 0.43 4.84
C ILE A 345 10.07 -0.44 5.12
#